data_AF-A0A2N6DFW1-F1
#
_entry.id   AF-A0A2N6DFW1-F1
#
_cell.length_a   1.000
_cell.length_b   1.000
_cell.length_c   1.000
_cell.angle_alpha   90.00
_cell.angle_beta   90.00
_cell.angle_gamma   90.00
#
_symmetry.space_group_name_H-M   'P 1'
#
loop_
_entity.id
_entity.type
_entity.pdbx_description
1 polymer ?
#
loop_
_entity_poly.entity_id
_entity_poly.type
_entity_poly.pdbx_seq_one_letter_code
_entity_poly.pdbx_strand_id
1 'polypeptide(L)'
;MIKALFLDRDGIINEDKGYIYKAEQVTFTEGIFRFMKTAASLGFELFVVTNQSGLARGMYQQADVLELHKLMNKELEKEDISIRKFYICPHHPSLTGRCECRKPE
;
A
#
# COMPACT_ATOMS: atom_id res chain seq x y z
N MET A 1 -13.15 -9.88 19.21
CA MET A 1 -13.43 -9.12 17.97
C MET A 1 -12.10 -8.55 17.49
N ILE A 2 -11.74 -8.77 16.23
CA ILE A 2 -10.49 -8.24 15.66
C ILE A 2 -10.78 -6.82 15.16
N LYS A 3 -9.94 -5.85 15.53
CA LYS A 3 -10.01 -4.48 14.98
C LYS A 3 -9.15 -4.43 13.73
N ALA A 4 -9.64 -3.84 12.65
CA ALA A 4 -8.91 -3.72 11.39
C ALA A 4 -8.73 -2.25 11.05
N LEU A 5 -7.51 -1.88 10.63
CA LEU A 5 -7.19 -0.55 10.12
C LEU A 5 -6.75 -0.69 8.66
N PHE A 6 -7.53 -0.09 7.75
CA PHE A 6 -7.24 -0.06 6.32
C PHE A 6 -6.58 1.28 5.98
N LEU A 7 -5.39 1.21 5.40
CA LEU A 7 -4.58 2.37 5.03
C LEU A 7 -4.45 2.44 3.51
N ASP A 8 -4.42 3.66 2.97
CA ASP A 8 -3.87 3.85 1.63
C ASP A 8 -2.35 3.66 1.66
N ARG A 9 -1.75 3.48 0.49
CA ARG A 9 -0.30 3.35 0.33
C ARG A 9 0.33 4.70 0.01
N ASP A 10 0.04 5.22 -1.18
CA ASP A 10 0.62 6.46 -1.70
C ASP A 10 -0.09 7.67 -1.07
N GLY A 11 0.70 8.58 -0.51
CA GLY A 11 0.22 9.75 0.25
C GLY A 11 -0.10 9.47 1.73
N ILE A 12 -0.10 8.20 2.18
CA ILE A 12 -0.41 7.83 3.57
C ILE A 12 0.72 7.04 4.22
N ILE A 13 1.20 5.95 3.60
CA ILE A 13 2.34 5.17 4.13
C ILE A 13 3.65 5.70 3.56
N ASN A 14 3.67 5.97 2.26
CA ASN A 14 4.78 6.62 1.58
C ASN A 14 4.31 7.92 0.92
N GLU A 15 5.23 8.84 0.69
CA GLU A 15 4.97 10.05 -0.09
C GLU A 15 4.39 9.69 -1.46
N ASP A 16 3.42 10.46 -1.93
CA ASP A 16 2.90 10.30 -3.29
C ASP A 16 3.84 10.98 -4.29
N LYS A 17 4.57 10.16 -5.06
CA LYS A 17 5.43 10.58 -6.17
C LYS A 17 4.88 10.09 -7.52
N GLY A 18 3.59 9.77 -7.57
CA GLY A 18 2.90 9.18 -8.70
C GLY A 18 3.11 7.67 -8.78
N TYR A 19 3.98 7.21 -9.68
CA TYR A 19 4.12 5.79 -10.01
C TYR A 19 5.30 5.16 -9.27
N ILE A 20 5.06 4.78 -8.01
CA ILE A 20 6.04 4.14 -7.13
C ILE A 20 5.93 2.62 -7.27
N TYR A 21 6.96 2.00 -7.83
CA TYR A 21 7.06 0.55 -8.06
C TYR A 21 8.46 -0.02 -7.76
N LYS A 22 9.43 0.83 -7.37
CA LYS A 22 10.78 0.44 -6.96
C LYS A 22 11.08 0.89 -5.54
N ALA A 23 11.95 0.17 -4.84
CA ALA A 23 12.28 0.44 -3.45
C ALA A 23 12.93 1.81 -3.25
N GLU A 24 13.79 2.23 -4.19
CA GLU A 24 14.53 3.50 -4.11
C GLU A 24 13.61 4.72 -4.27
N GLN A 25 12.39 4.52 -4.76
CA GLN A 25 11.38 5.57 -4.88
C GLN A 25 10.60 5.78 -3.58
N VAL A 26 10.67 4.82 -2.64
CA VAL A 26 9.90 4.87 -1.39
C VAL A 26 10.52 5.88 -0.45
N THR A 27 9.70 6.80 0.01
CA THR A 27 10.00 7.64 1.15
C THR A 27 8.82 7.51 2.09
N PHE A 28 9.03 6.88 3.24
CA PHE A 28 8.00 6.73 4.25
C PHE A 28 7.57 8.11 4.76
N THR A 29 6.27 8.33 4.89
CA THR A 29 5.76 9.61 5.39
C THR A 29 6.17 9.81 6.84
N GLU A 30 6.45 11.06 7.23
CA GLU A 30 6.85 11.37 8.59
C GLU A 30 5.83 10.85 9.62
N GLY A 31 6.32 10.17 10.65
CA GLY A 31 5.49 9.63 11.73
C GLY A 31 4.72 8.34 11.42
N ILE A 32 4.76 7.80 10.20
CA ILE A 32 3.98 6.60 9.85
C ILE A 32 4.31 5.39 10.72
N PHE A 33 5.59 5.15 10.98
CA PHE A 33 6.04 4.04 11.83
C PHE A 33 5.45 4.15 13.23
N ARG A 34 5.52 5.34 13.84
CA ARG A 34 4.93 5.60 15.15
C ARG A 34 3.41 5.37 15.13
N PHE A 35 2.72 5.86 14.10
CA PHE A 35 1.28 5.70 13.96
C PHE A 35 0.88 4.23 13.85
N MET A 36 1.50 3.47 12.94
CA MET A 36 1.20 2.06 12.70
C MET A 36 1.57 1.21 13.92
N LYS A 37 2.69 1.48 14.59
CA LYS A 37 3.06 0.80 15.84
C LYS A 37 2.05 1.06 16.97
N THR A 38 1.56 2.29 17.06
CA THR A 38 0.50 2.63 18.04
C THR A 38 -0.81 1.93 17.71
N ALA A 39 -1.21 1.87 16.44
CA ALA A 39 -2.41 1.14 16.03
C ALA A 39 -2.28 -0.37 16.35
N ALA A 40 -1.13 -0.96 16.03
CA ALA A 40 -0.86 -2.36 16.34
C ALA A 40 -0.90 -2.64 17.85
N SER A 41 -0.31 -1.77 18.69
CA SER A 41 -0.34 -1.93 20.15
C SER A 41 -1.73 -1.79 20.75
N LEU A 42 -2.63 -1.05 20.08
CA LEU A 42 -4.05 -0.98 20.43
C LEU A 42 -4.83 -2.22 19.95
N GLY A 43 -4.19 -3.20 19.32
CA GLY A 43 -4.82 -4.45 18.85
C GLY A 43 -5.50 -4.33 17.49
N PHE A 44 -5.05 -3.41 16.63
CA PHE A 44 -5.47 -3.38 15.23
C PHE A 44 -4.60 -4.29 14.37
N GLU A 45 -5.23 -5.07 13.49
CA GLU A 45 -4.57 -5.66 12.33
C GLU A 45 -4.52 -4.61 11.20
N LEU A 46 -3.34 -4.46 10.59
CA LEU A 46 -3.09 -3.46 9.57
C LEU A 46 -3.26 -4.04 8.17
N PHE A 47 -4.02 -3.35 7.34
CA PHE A 47 -4.27 -3.71 5.94
C PHE A 47 -3.96 -2.53 5.05
N VAL A 48 -3.46 -2.79 3.86
CA VAL A 48 -3.22 -1.74 2.85
C VAL A 48 -4.15 -1.97 1.68
N VAL A 49 -4.83 -0.91 1.23
CA VAL A 49 -5.72 -0.93 0.06
C VAL A 49 -5.29 0.18 -0.87
N THR A 50 -4.85 -0.15 -2.08
CA THR A 50 -4.23 0.84 -2.99
C THR A 50 -4.67 0.68 -4.45
N ASN A 51 -4.80 1.82 -5.14
CA ASN A 51 -5.08 1.89 -6.56
C ASN A 51 -3.75 2.01 -7.34
N GLN A 52 -3.31 0.93 -7.99
CA GLN A 52 -2.06 0.87 -8.77
C GLN A 52 -2.33 0.95 -10.28
N SER A 53 -2.81 2.13 -10.72
CA SER A 53 -3.20 2.32 -12.12
C SER A 53 -2.04 2.33 -13.13
N GLY A 54 -0.79 2.36 -12.64
CA GLY A 54 0.39 2.18 -13.50
C GLY A 54 0.44 0.81 -14.16
N LEU A 55 -0.20 -0.21 -13.58
CA LEU A 55 -0.38 -1.54 -14.18
C LEU A 55 -1.21 -1.45 -15.47
N ALA A 56 -2.40 -0.85 -15.42
CA ALA A 56 -3.23 -0.62 -16.62
C ALA A 56 -2.54 0.25 -17.68
N ARG A 57 -1.60 1.09 -17.27
CA ARG A 57 -0.81 1.96 -18.16
C ARG A 57 0.44 1.30 -18.73
N GLY A 58 0.75 0.05 -18.35
CA GLY A 58 1.94 -0.67 -18.78
C GLY A 58 3.26 -0.07 -18.27
N MET A 59 3.22 0.71 -17.20
CA MET A 59 4.41 1.38 -16.64
C MET A 59 5.33 0.44 -15.85
N TYR A 60 4.74 -0.61 -15.30
CA TYR A 60 5.40 -1.67 -14.53
C TYR A 60 4.49 -2.90 -14.47
N GLN A 61 5.02 -4.02 -14.02
CA GLN A 61 4.32 -5.29 -13.89
C GLN A 61 3.80 -5.51 -12.48
N GLN A 62 2.87 -6.46 -12.33
CA GLN A 62 2.36 -6.84 -11.02
C GLN A 62 3.47 -7.38 -10.10
N ALA A 63 4.47 -8.05 -10.67
CA ALA A 63 5.63 -8.54 -9.93
C ALA A 63 6.40 -7.40 -9.23
N ASP A 64 6.58 -6.26 -9.91
CA ASP A 64 7.27 -5.09 -9.35
C ASP A 64 6.53 -4.54 -8.11
N VAL A 65 5.20 -4.45 -8.19
CA VAL A 65 4.36 -3.99 -7.07
C VAL A 65 4.45 -4.96 -5.89
N LEU A 66 4.40 -6.27 -6.16
CA LEU A 66 4.48 -7.29 -5.12
C LEU A 66 5.85 -7.33 -4.46
N GLU A 67 6.93 -7.14 -5.22
CA GLU A 67 8.28 -7.02 -4.69
C GLU A 67 8.43 -5.77 -3.83
N LEU A 68 7.91 -4.64 -4.29
CA LEU A 68 7.87 -3.41 -3.51
C LEU A 68 7.12 -3.59 -2.19
N HIS A 69 5.95 -4.22 -2.21
CA HIS A 69 5.17 -4.47 -0.98
C HIS A 69 5.90 -5.38 0.00
N LYS A 70 6.63 -6.40 -0.49
CA LYS A 70 7.49 -7.24 0.35
C LYS A 70 8.60 -6.42 1.00
N LEU A 71 9.25 -5.52 0.26
CA LEU A 71 10.32 -4.66 0.77
C LEU A 71 9.77 -3.67 1.80
N MET A 72 8.64 -3.01 1.52
CA MET A 72 7.98 -2.13 2.48
C MET A 72 7.62 -2.87 3.78
N ASN A 73 7.06 -4.09 3.68
CA ASN A 73 6.71 -4.87 4.85
C ASN A 73 7.96 -5.30 5.65
N LYS A 74 9.07 -5.65 4.99
CA LYS A 74 10.35 -5.92 5.66
C LYS A 74 10.88 -4.71 6.43
N GLU A 75 10.76 -3.50 5.88
CA GLU A 75 11.18 -2.28 6.59
C GLU A 75 10.29 -2.01 7.80
N LEU A 76 8.98 -2.25 7.70
CA LEU A 76 8.03 -2.12 8.81
C LEU A 76 8.27 -3.18 9.90
N GLU A 77 8.63 -4.41 9.52
CA GLU A 77 8.91 -5.51 10.46
C GLU A 77 10.13 -5.21 11.36
N LYS A 78 11.08 -4.39 10.92
CA LYS A 78 12.19 -3.91 11.77
C LYS A 78 11.71 -3.11 12.98
N GLU A 79 10.50 -2.55 12.90
CA GLU A 79 9.87 -1.74 13.94
C GLU A 79 8.72 -2.48 14.64
N ASP A 80 8.65 -3.81 14.50
CA ASP A 80 7.57 -4.68 15.02
C ASP A 80 6.19 -4.38 14.41
N ILE A 81 6.15 -3.85 13.18
CA ILE A 81 4.92 -3.54 12.46
C ILE A 81 4.73 -4.58 11.35
N SER A 82 3.56 -5.21 11.30
CA SER A 82 3.23 -6.19 10.25
C SER A 82 1.96 -5.79 9.51
N ILE A 83 2.04 -5.71 8.18
CA ILE A 83 0.87 -5.56 7.32
C ILE A 83 0.32 -6.95 7.03
N ARG A 84 -0.91 -7.20 7.45
CA ARG A 84 -1.55 -8.51 7.28
C ARG A 84 -1.84 -8.84 5.82
N LYS A 85 -2.27 -7.84 5.04
CA LYS A 85 -2.51 -8.01 3.60
C LYS A 85 -2.50 -6.69 2.85
N PHE A 86 -1.98 -6.75 1.63
CA PHE A 86 -2.12 -5.72 0.61
C PHE A 86 -3.25 -6.09 -0.36
N TYR A 87 -4.14 -5.15 -0.62
CA TYR A 87 -5.17 -5.22 -1.64
C TYR A 87 -4.84 -4.20 -2.74
N ILE A 88 -4.80 -4.68 -3.98
CA ILE A 88 -4.34 -3.91 -5.14
C ILE A 88 -5.46 -3.87 -6.16
N CYS A 89 -5.83 -2.66 -6.57
CA CYS A 89 -6.60 -2.46 -7.80
C CYS A 89 -5.63 -2.09 -8.96
N PRO A 90 -5.49 -2.94 -9.99
CA PRO A 90 -4.60 -2.65 -11.13
C PRO A 90 -5.23 -1.73 -12.19
N HIS A 91 -6.53 -1.45 -12.07
CA HIS A 91 -7.36 -0.85 -13.12
C HIS A 91 -7.28 0.67 -13.22
N HIS A 92 -7.54 1.18 -14.43
CA HIS A 92 -7.75 2.59 -14.71
C HIS A 92 -9.06 2.78 -15.50
N PRO A 93 -10.01 3.63 -15.06
CA PRO A 93 -11.34 3.74 -15.67
C PRO A 93 -11.34 3.94 -17.18
N SER A 94 -10.43 4.79 -17.69
CA SER A 94 -10.33 5.09 -19.12
C SER A 94 -9.65 4.00 -19.97
N LEU A 95 -8.97 3.03 -19.36
CA LEU A 95 -8.18 2.02 -20.08
C LEU A 95 -8.79 0.62 -19.95
N THR A 96 -9.26 0.29 -18.75
CA THR A 96 -9.81 -1.05 -18.42
C THR A 96 -11.31 -1.01 -18.14
N GLY A 97 -11.95 0.16 -18.22
CA GLY A 97 -13.35 0.35 -17.86
C GLY A 97 -13.59 0.37 -16.34
N ARG A 98 -14.87 0.31 -15.95
CA ARG A 98 -15.30 0.22 -14.54
C ARG A 98 -14.91 -1.15 -13.98
N CYS A 99 -14.46 -1.18 -12.74
CA CYS A 99 -14.16 -2.41 -12.00
C CYS A 99 -14.67 -2.28 -10.56
N GLU A 100 -14.85 -3.40 -9.89
CA GLU A 100 -15.43 -3.47 -8.54
C GLU A 100 -14.38 -3.35 -7.42
N CYS A 101 -13.10 -3.23 -7.77
CA CYS A 101 -12.00 -3.21 -6.79
C CYS A 101 -11.32 -1.84 -6.63
N ARG A 102 -11.64 -0.86 -7.50
CA ARG A 102 -11.03 0.47 -7.46
C ARG A 102 -11.73 1.33 -6.44
N LYS A 103 -11.02 1.75 -5.39
CA LYS A 103 -11.53 2.75 -4.44
C LYS A 103 -12.02 4.01 -5.19
N PRO A 104 -13.15 4.63 -4.81
CA PRO A 104 -13.94 4.38 -3.59
C PRO A 104 -15.13 3.42 -3.77
N GLU A 105 -15.20 2.65 -4.86
CA GLU A 105 -16.23 1.61 -5.03
C GLU A 105 -16.17 0.57 -3.90
#